data_AF-A0A427FL63-F1
#
_entry.id   AF-A0A427FL63-F1
#
_cell.length_a   1.000
_cell.length_b   1.000
_cell.length_c   1.000
_cell.angle_alpha   90.00
_cell.angle_beta   90.00
_cell.angle_gamma   90.00
#
_symmetry.space_group_name_H-M   'P 1'
#
loop_
_entity.id
_entity.type
_entity.pdbx_description
1 polymer ?
#
loop_
_entity_poly.entity_id
_entity_poly.type
_entity_poly.pdbx_seq_one_letter_code
_entity_poly.pdbx_strand_id
1 'polypeptide(L)'
;MELTVGQVRGLLDVQPGGGLVDELLLEEVRLVDLPVFTGLKAEELEEMLPSELEVLVEGCKEANPSFFRMLATVASLRKAA
;
A
#
# COMPACT_ATOMS: atom_id res chain seq x y z
N MET A 1 1.60 20.42 3.93
CA MET A 1 0.48 19.65 4.49
C MET A 1 0.27 18.48 3.57
N GLU A 2 0.40 17.28 4.09
CA GLU A 2 0.17 16.04 3.33
C GLU A 2 -1.31 15.67 3.42
N LEU A 3 -1.82 14.92 2.43
CA LEU A 3 -3.18 14.39 2.42
C LEU A 3 -3.21 13.01 3.08
N THR A 4 -4.28 12.68 3.79
CA THR A 4 -4.48 11.30 4.25
C THR A 4 -4.81 10.39 3.08
N VAL A 5 -4.63 9.09 3.26
CA VAL A 5 -5.01 8.06 2.28
C VAL A 5 -6.46 8.23 1.83
N GLY A 6 -7.38 8.45 2.75
CA GLY A 6 -8.79 8.65 2.41
C GLY A 6 -9.07 9.94 1.65
N GLN A 7 -8.29 11.00 1.89
CA GLN A 7 -8.35 12.22 1.08
C GLN A 7 -7.81 11.98 -0.35
N VAL A 8 -6.73 11.21 -0.49
CA VAL A 8 -6.19 10.81 -1.80
C VAL A 8 -7.18 9.92 -2.54
N ARG A 9 -7.82 8.97 -1.85
CA ARG A 9 -8.88 8.11 -2.41
C ARG A 9 -10.08 8.94 -2.87
N GLY A 10 -10.51 9.90 -2.06
CA GLY A 10 -11.57 10.84 -2.45
C GLY A 10 -11.24 11.68 -3.68
N LEU A 11 -9.95 11.91 -3.95
CA LEU A 11 -9.48 12.64 -5.13
C LEU A 11 -9.38 11.75 -6.39
N LEU A 12 -8.92 10.51 -6.24
CA LEU A 12 -8.53 9.64 -7.36
C LEU A 12 -9.56 8.55 -7.69
N ASP A 13 -10.25 8.01 -6.70
CA ASP A 13 -11.23 6.93 -6.84
C ASP A 13 -12.68 7.47 -6.86
N VAL A 14 -12.90 8.54 -7.62
CA VAL A 14 -14.20 9.23 -7.78
C VAL A 14 -15.26 8.33 -8.45
N GLN A 15 -14.84 7.24 -9.10
CA GLN A 15 -15.72 6.26 -9.75
C GLN A 15 -15.77 4.94 -8.96
N PRO A 16 -16.94 4.30 -8.83
CA PRO A 16 -17.06 2.99 -8.19
C PRO A 16 -16.26 1.94 -8.97
N GLY A 17 -15.37 1.23 -8.26
CA GLY A 17 -14.36 0.33 -8.84
C GLY A 17 -12.91 0.84 -8.70
N GLY A 18 -12.72 2.03 -8.12
CA GLY A 18 -11.43 2.61 -7.84
C GLY A 18 -10.65 1.86 -6.76
N GLY A 19 -9.65 1.08 -7.20
CA GLY A 19 -8.58 0.53 -6.38
C GLY A 19 -7.23 1.10 -6.81
N LEU A 20 -7.21 2.30 -7.41
CA LEU A 20 -5.96 2.90 -7.91
C LEU A 20 -5.06 3.25 -6.74
N VAL A 21 -5.62 3.82 -5.66
CA VAL A 21 -4.85 4.10 -4.44
C VAL A 21 -4.34 2.80 -3.84
N ASP A 22 -5.15 1.75 -3.87
CA ASP A 22 -4.79 0.45 -3.34
C ASP A 22 -3.60 -0.20 -4.05
N GLU A 23 -3.52 -0.04 -5.38
CA GLU A 23 -2.52 -0.67 -6.24
C GLU A 23 -1.29 0.21 -6.49
N LEU A 24 -1.41 1.54 -6.40
CA LEU A 24 -0.38 2.48 -6.87
C LEU A 24 0.19 3.40 -5.80
N LEU A 25 -0.44 3.54 -4.63
CA LEU A 25 0.07 4.46 -3.60
C LEU A 25 1.45 4.04 -3.08
N LEU A 26 1.72 2.74 -3.06
CA LEU A 26 2.92 2.14 -2.52
C LEU A 26 3.59 1.29 -3.61
N GLU A 27 4.91 1.45 -3.79
CA GLU A 27 5.63 0.79 -4.88
C GLU A 27 5.94 -0.70 -4.62
N GLU A 28 6.17 -1.06 -3.35
CA GLU A 28 6.71 -2.38 -2.97
C GLU A 28 5.63 -3.36 -2.50
N VAL A 29 4.48 -2.85 -2.08
CA VAL A 29 3.35 -3.62 -1.54
C VAL A 29 2.06 -2.87 -1.83
N ARG A 30 0.94 -3.58 -1.97
CA ARG A 30 -0.36 -2.92 -2.14
C ARG A 30 -0.90 -2.49 -0.79
N LEU A 31 -1.63 -1.38 -0.76
CA LEU A 31 -2.22 -0.84 0.47
C LEU A 31 -3.14 -1.86 1.14
N VAL A 32 -3.93 -2.60 0.35
CA VAL A 32 -4.87 -3.63 0.82
C VAL A 32 -4.19 -4.82 1.49
N ASP A 33 -2.90 -5.01 1.25
CA ASP A 33 -2.13 -6.11 1.84
C ASP A 33 -1.55 -5.71 3.21
N LEU A 34 -1.45 -4.42 3.55
CA LEU A 34 -0.89 -3.95 4.83
C LEU A 34 -1.57 -4.50 6.09
N PRO A 35 -2.91 -4.67 6.14
CA PRO A 35 -3.58 -5.31 7.26
C PRO A 35 -3.04 -6.72 7.59
N VAL A 36 -2.58 -7.47 6.57
CA VAL A 36 -2.04 -8.82 6.77
C VAL A 36 -0.71 -8.80 7.52
N PHE A 37 0.11 -7.77 7.32
CA PHE A 37 1.42 -7.65 7.97
C PHE A 37 1.35 -7.01 9.35
N THR A 38 0.35 -6.17 9.60
CA THR A 38 0.35 -5.23 10.73
C THR A 38 -0.81 -5.46 11.70
N GLY A 39 -1.89 -6.12 11.25
CA GLY A 39 -3.13 -6.25 12.01
C GLY A 39 -3.97 -4.97 12.05
N LEU A 40 -3.54 -3.89 11.39
CA LEU A 40 -4.31 -2.67 11.24
C LEU A 40 -5.55 -2.91 10.37
N LYS A 41 -6.62 -2.17 10.64
CA LYS A 41 -7.84 -2.19 9.83
C LYS A 41 -7.74 -1.19 8.68
N ALA A 42 -8.55 -1.42 7.64
CA ALA A 42 -8.61 -0.53 6.50
C ALA A 42 -8.96 0.91 6.91
N GLU A 43 -9.88 1.09 7.86
CA GLU A 43 -10.27 2.41 8.35
C GLU A 43 -9.13 3.13 9.06
N GLU A 44 -8.22 2.40 9.70
CA GLU A 44 -7.03 2.99 10.33
C GLU A 44 -6.03 3.45 9.27
N LEU A 45 -5.89 2.70 8.17
CA LEU A 45 -5.04 3.08 7.04
C LEU A 45 -5.56 4.32 6.30
N GLU A 46 -6.88 4.50 6.22
CA GLU A 46 -7.51 5.66 5.56
C GLU A 46 -7.17 7.00 6.25
N GLU A 47 -6.94 6.97 7.56
CA GLU A 47 -6.57 8.15 8.36
C GLU A 47 -5.07 8.43 8.35
N MET A 48 -4.25 7.46 7.92
CA MET A 48 -2.79 7.63 7.86
C MET A 48 -2.36 8.54 6.72
N LEU A 49 -1.19 9.15 6.89
CA LEU A 49 -0.48 9.86 5.85
C LEU A 49 0.37 8.89 5.01
N PRO A 50 0.56 9.13 3.69
CA PRO A 50 1.48 8.35 2.87
C PRO A 50 2.89 8.23 3.48
N SER A 51 3.44 9.30 4.05
CA SER A 51 4.73 9.24 4.76
C SER A 51 4.74 8.30 5.98
N GLU A 52 3.62 8.17 6.70
CA GLU A 52 3.48 7.21 7.81
C GLU A 52 3.38 5.77 7.28
N LEU A 53 2.73 5.58 6.13
CA LEU A 53 2.68 4.29 5.45
C LEU A 53 4.06 3.84 4.97
N GLU A 54 4.91 4.75 4.45
CA GLU A 54 6.28 4.42 4.07
C GLU A 54 7.07 3.84 5.26
N VAL A 55 6.97 4.48 6.43
CA VAL A 55 7.60 3.99 7.67
C VAL A 55 7.04 2.61 8.06
N LEU A 56 5.73 2.41 7.93
CA LEU A 56 5.08 1.14 8.21
C LEU A 56 5.57 0.04 7.26
N VAL A 57 5.72 0.33 5.97
CA VAL A 57 6.23 -0.61 4.96
C VAL A 57 7.67 -1.01 5.28
N GLU A 58 8.53 -0.07 5.68
CA GLU A 58 9.89 -0.41 6.09
C GLU A 58 9.90 -1.38 7.29
N GLY A 59 9.06 -1.13 8.31
CA GLY A 59 8.89 -2.07 9.42
C GLY A 59 8.40 -3.46 8.98
N CYS A 60 7.47 -3.51 8.02
CA CYS A 60 6.98 -4.77 7.46
C CYS A 60 8.09 -5.52 6.69
N LYS A 61 8.95 -4.80 5.97
CA LYS A 61 10.09 -5.34 5.23
C LYS A 61 11.15 -5.93 6.14
N GLU A 62 11.48 -5.22 7.23
CA GLU A 62 12.42 -5.70 8.24
C GLU A 62 11.92 -7.00 8.89
N ALA A 63 10.62 -7.09 9.19
CA ALA A 63 10.02 -8.28 9.77
C ALA A 63 9.89 -9.46 8.78
N ASN A 64 9.65 -9.19 7.49
CA ASN A 64 9.32 -10.21 6.49
C ASN A 64 10.14 -10.12 5.19
N PRO A 65 11.49 -10.04 5.24
CA PRO A 65 12.31 -9.67 4.07
C PRO A 65 12.20 -10.65 2.91
N SER A 66 12.01 -11.95 3.17
CA SER A 66 11.84 -12.95 2.12
C SER A 66 10.53 -12.79 1.35
N PHE A 67 9.46 -12.33 1.99
CA PHE A 67 8.17 -12.12 1.34
C PHE A 67 8.23 -10.92 0.38
N PHE A 68 8.84 -9.81 0.83
CA PHE A 68 9.02 -8.64 -0.03
C PHE A 68 9.91 -8.93 -1.25
N ARG A 69 10.96 -9.76 -1.10
CA ARG A 69 11.74 -10.26 -2.26
C ARG A 69 10.89 -11.06 -3.25
N MET A 70 9.98 -11.89 -2.74
CA MET A 70 9.04 -12.64 -3.59
C MET A 70 8.07 -11.69 -4.30
N LEU A 71 7.48 -10.72 -3.62
CA LEU A 71 6.59 -9.70 -4.22
C LEU A 71 7.29 -8.93 -5.33
N ALA A 72 8.52 -8.46 -5.09
CA ALA A 72 9.32 -7.77 -6.11
C ALA A 72 9.59 -8.66 -7.33
N THR A 73 9.84 -9.96 -7.13
CA THR A 73 10.01 -10.93 -8.21
C THR A 73 8.72 -11.10 -9.03
N VAL A 74 7.57 -11.24 -8.36
CA VAL A 74 6.25 -11.35 -9.02
C VAL A 74 5.93 -10.08 -9.81
N ALA A 75 6.17 -8.90 -9.24
CA ALA A 75 5.95 -7.63 -9.92
C ALA A 75 6.82 -7.48 -11.18
N SER A 76 8.09 -7.90 -11.10
CA SER A 76 9.01 -7.93 -12.26
C SER A 76 8.49 -8.86 -13.37
N LEU A 77 8.04 -10.07 -13.02
CA LEU A 77 7.48 -11.01 -13.99
C LEU A 77 6.20 -10.48 -14.67
N ARG A 78 5.34 -9.78 -13.92
CA ARG A 78 4.13 -9.15 -14.47
C ARG A 78 4.43 -8.00 -15.44
N LYS A 79 5.51 -7.26 -15.25
CA LYS A 79 5.94 -6.19 -16.18
C LYS A 79 6.56 -6.73 -17.48
N ALA A 80 7.05 -7.97 -17.46
CA ALA A 80 7.70 -8.60 -18.60
C ALA A 80 6.74 -9.38 -19.52
N ALA A 81 5.49 -9.59 -19.10
CA ALA A 81 4.42 -10.28 -19.84
C ALA A 81 3.53 -9.28 -20.58
#